data_AF-A0A843JZH0-F1
#
_entry.id   AF-A0A843JZH0-F1
#
_cell.length_a   1.000
_cell.length_b   1.000
_cell.length_c   1.000
_cell.angle_alpha   90.00
_cell.angle_beta   90.00
_cell.angle_gamma   90.00
#
_symmetry.space_group_name_H-M   'P 1'
#
loop_
_entity.id
_entity.type
_entity.pdbx_description
1 polymer ?
#
loop_
_entity_poly.entity_id
_entity_poly.type
_entity_poly.pdbx_seq_one_letter_code
_entity_poly.pdbx_strand_id
1 'polypeptide(L)'
;MQAAYGSNRSNHDTAECPVVLADRKPIQISLMKDGHDGMSNAFRELLESPGYSIFYHAPTVIMVEGKTESQFQEIDCSLSAENMMLAAHMLGIGSCWIGSTKAAYDNKELMAGFRIPDGYSPVGTIAFGHPVEKPEAHDKNASNVTWVR
;
A
#
# COMPACT_ATOMS: atom_id res chain seq x y z
N MET A 1 -29.90 20.42 8.85
CA MET A 1 -29.13 20.51 10.11
C MET A 1 -27.66 20.35 9.73
N GLN A 2 -26.98 21.45 9.44
CA GLN A 2 -25.55 21.49 9.10
C GLN A 2 -24.75 21.29 10.39
N ALA A 3 -23.80 20.35 10.38
CA ALA A 3 -22.69 20.35 11.33
C ALA A 3 -21.45 20.80 10.56
N ALA A 4 -21.11 22.07 10.75
CA ALA A 4 -19.81 22.59 10.41
C ALA A 4 -18.77 21.97 11.35
N TYR A 5 -17.74 21.35 10.79
CA TYR A 5 -16.44 21.18 11.45
C TYR A 5 -15.39 21.80 10.53
N GLY A 6 -15.33 23.12 10.57
CA GLY A 6 -14.13 23.86 10.18
C GLY A 6 -13.28 24.06 11.43
N SER A 7 -12.06 23.53 11.43
CA SER A 7 -10.99 24.03 12.29
C SER A 7 -9.66 23.89 11.56
N ASN A 8 -9.05 25.04 11.29
CA ASN A 8 -7.64 25.21 10.93
C ASN A 8 -6.74 24.13 11.56
N ARG A 9 -5.96 23.41 10.74
CA ARG A 9 -4.66 22.89 11.16
C ARG A 9 -3.58 23.65 10.40
N SER A 10 -3.28 24.84 10.88
CA SER A 10 -1.98 25.47 10.68
C SER A 10 -0.96 24.71 11.55
N ASN A 11 0.13 24.22 10.94
CA ASN A 11 1.37 23.75 11.56
C ASN A 11 1.23 22.91 12.84
N HIS A 12 1.13 21.60 12.67
CA HIS A 12 1.73 20.67 13.62
C HIS A 12 2.53 19.64 12.83
N ASP A 13 3.80 19.49 13.21
CA ASP A 13 4.68 18.36 12.93
C ASP A 13 4.08 17.04 13.45
N THR A 14 2.98 16.59 12.85
CA THR A 14 2.54 15.21 12.98
C THR A 14 3.33 14.38 11.98
N ALA A 15 3.84 13.25 12.45
CA ALA A 15 4.43 12.18 11.65
C ALA A 15 3.37 11.56 10.71
N GLU A 16 2.84 12.36 9.80
CA GLU A 16 1.85 11.95 8.82
C GLU A 16 2.63 11.31 7.67
N CYS A 17 2.53 9.99 7.54
CA CYS A 17 2.79 9.32 6.27
C CYS A 17 1.67 9.78 5.32
N PRO A 18 1.91 10.69 4.35
CA PRO A 18 0.88 11.11 3.43
C PRO A 18 0.35 9.90 2.66
N VAL A 19 -0.96 9.94 2.44
CA VAL A 19 -1.72 8.85 1.82
C VAL A 19 -2.21 9.36 0.48
N VAL A 20 -1.70 8.78 -0.61
CA VAL A 20 -2.14 9.13 -1.96
C VAL A 20 -3.09 8.06 -2.49
N LEU A 21 -4.21 8.51 -3.07
CA LEU A 21 -5.06 7.66 -3.91
C LEU A 21 -4.29 7.36 -5.19
N ALA A 22 -3.78 6.14 -5.30
CA ALA A 22 -3.01 5.70 -6.45
C ALA A 22 -3.96 5.28 -7.58
N ASP A 23 -3.78 5.82 -8.79
CA ASP A 23 -4.43 5.26 -9.97
C ASP A 23 -3.86 3.85 -10.23
N ARG A 24 -4.76 2.87 -10.29
CA ARG A 24 -4.46 1.45 -10.45
C ARG A 24 -3.81 1.12 -11.80
N LYS A 25 -4.13 1.87 -12.86
CA LYS A 25 -3.70 1.51 -14.24
C LYS A 25 -2.22 1.80 -14.49
N PRO A 26 -1.66 2.97 -14.11
CA PRO A 26 -0.24 3.26 -14.31
C PRO A 26 0.69 2.30 -13.56
N ILE A 27 0.41 1.95 -12.29
CA ILE A 27 1.26 1.04 -11.49
C ILE A 27 1.35 -0.34 -12.14
N GLN A 28 0.20 -0.89 -12.53
CA GLN A 28 0.14 -2.21 -13.16
C GLN A 28 0.87 -2.23 -14.51
N ILE A 29 0.72 -1.16 -15.32
CA ILE A 29 1.42 -1.03 -16.61
C ILE A 29 2.93 -0.88 -16.44
N SER A 30 3.40 -0.20 -15.40
CA SER A 30 4.84 -0.06 -15.15
C SER A 30 5.48 -1.34 -14.65
N LEU A 31 4.82 -2.05 -13.73
CA LEU A 31 5.28 -3.37 -13.27
C LEU A 31 5.41 -4.37 -14.44
N MET A 32 4.57 -4.23 -15.47
CA MET A 32 4.71 -5.01 -16.72
C MET A 32 5.92 -4.59 -17.55
N LYS A 33 6.32 -3.31 -17.55
CA LYS A 33 7.43 -2.77 -18.38
C LYS A 33 8.81 -2.95 -17.74
N ASP A 34 8.90 -2.76 -16.43
CA ASP A 34 10.17 -2.70 -15.68
C ASP A 34 10.63 -4.05 -15.11
N GLY A 35 9.89 -5.14 -15.39
CA GLY A 35 10.24 -6.49 -14.94
C GLY A 35 11.54 -7.07 -15.53
N HIS A 36 12.50 -6.24 -15.96
CA HIS A 36 13.75 -6.68 -16.58
C HIS A 36 14.79 -7.21 -15.59
N ASP A 37 14.86 -6.68 -14.35
CA ASP A 37 15.92 -7.09 -13.41
C ASP A 37 15.34 -7.53 -12.05
N GLY A 38 15.24 -8.84 -11.84
CA GLY A 38 14.97 -9.46 -10.53
C GLY A 38 13.61 -10.13 -10.32
N MET A 39 12.69 -10.07 -11.29
CA MET A 39 11.38 -10.73 -11.23
C MET A 39 11.43 -12.14 -11.83
N SER A 40 10.79 -13.14 -11.22
CA SER A 40 10.77 -14.49 -11.80
C SER A 40 9.97 -14.50 -13.11
N ASN A 41 10.41 -15.27 -14.10
CA ASN A 41 9.71 -15.41 -15.40
C ASN A 41 8.23 -15.79 -15.21
N ALA A 42 7.92 -16.62 -14.21
CA ALA A 42 6.55 -17.01 -13.88
C ALA A 42 5.68 -15.83 -13.43
N PHE A 43 6.23 -14.90 -12.66
CA PHE A 43 5.48 -13.71 -12.23
C PHE A 43 5.28 -12.72 -13.39
N ARG A 44 6.21 -12.67 -14.34
CA ARG A 44 6.07 -11.87 -15.58
C ARG A 44 4.93 -12.39 -16.46
N GLU A 45 4.92 -13.70 -16.73
CA GLU A 45 3.84 -14.34 -17.50
C GLU A 45 2.47 -14.11 -16.85
N LEU A 46 2.41 -14.17 -15.52
CA LEU A 46 1.19 -13.89 -14.78
C LEU A 46 0.75 -12.43 -14.93
N LEU A 47 1.68 -11.46 -14.85
CA LEU A 47 1.38 -10.05 -15.07
C LEU A 47 0.81 -9.78 -16.47
N GLU A 48 1.35 -10.43 -17.50
CA GLU A 48 0.93 -10.26 -18.89
C GLU A 48 -0.39 -10.99 -19.21
N SER A 49 -0.87 -11.87 -18.32
CA SER A 49 -2.06 -12.66 -18.58
C SER A 49 -3.34 -11.80 -18.67
N PRO A 50 -4.23 -12.06 -19.66
CA PRO A 50 -5.44 -11.27 -19.84
C PRO A 50 -6.34 -11.30 -18.61
N GLY A 51 -6.74 -10.13 -18.13
CA GLY A 51 -7.64 -9.99 -16.99
C GLY A 51 -6.97 -10.13 -15.62
N TYR A 52 -5.67 -10.38 -15.55
CA TYR A 52 -4.96 -10.36 -14.27
C TYR A 52 -4.86 -8.94 -13.70
N SER A 53 -4.92 -8.82 -12.38
CA SER A 53 -4.69 -7.57 -11.67
C SER A 53 -3.99 -7.85 -10.35
N ILE A 54 -2.84 -7.21 -10.14
CA ILE A 54 -2.11 -7.23 -8.86
C ILE A 54 -2.92 -6.62 -7.71
N PHE A 55 -3.96 -5.83 -8.04
CA PHE A 55 -4.85 -5.19 -7.07
C PHE A 55 -6.16 -5.94 -6.91
N TYR A 56 -6.31 -7.15 -7.47
CA TYR A 56 -7.54 -7.96 -7.38
C TYR A 56 -8.80 -7.20 -7.85
N HIS A 57 -8.65 -6.31 -8.83
CA HIS A 57 -9.70 -5.41 -9.30
C HIS A 57 -10.30 -4.48 -8.23
N ALA A 58 -9.60 -4.25 -7.13
CA ALA A 58 -10.01 -3.34 -6.07
C ALA A 58 -10.35 -1.94 -6.63
N PRO A 59 -11.47 -1.32 -6.20
CA PRO A 59 -11.86 0.00 -6.65
C PRO A 59 -10.97 1.12 -6.08
N THR A 60 -10.28 0.87 -4.96
CA THR A 60 -9.43 1.86 -4.28
C THR A 60 -8.04 1.28 -4.03
N VAL A 61 -7.02 2.06 -4.35
CA VAL A 61 -5.62 1.74 -4.01
C VAL A 61 -5.04 2.95 -3.30
N ILE A 62 -4.37 2.69 -2.19
CA ILE A 62 -3.73 3.69 -1.36
C ILE A 62 -2.24 3.39 -1.33
N MET A 63 -1.43 4.41 -1.62
CA MET A 63 0.01 4.38 -1.40
C MET A 63 0.34 5.15 -0.14
N VAL A 64 1.09 4.51 0.76
CA VAL A 64 1.58 5.08 2.01
C VAL A 64 3.01 5.52 1.79
N GLU A 65 3.28 6.79 2.04
CA GLU A 65 4.57 7.42 1.79
C GLU A 65 5.21 7.84 3.11
N GLY A 66 6.53 7.71 3.21
CA GLY A 66 7.32 8.06 4.38
C GLY A 66 8.28 9.20 4.10
N LYS A 67 8.60 10.00 5.14
CA LYS A 67 9.64 11.02 5.05
C LYS A 67 11.00 10.35 4.91
N THR A 68 11.74 10.66 3.85
CA THR A 68 13.04 10.03 3.55
C THR A 68 14.12 10.32 4.59
N GLU A 69 13.99 11.43 5.33
CA GLU A 69 14.87 11.78 6.45
C GLU A 69 14.60 10.98 7.74
N SER A 70 13.43 10.34 7.85
CA SER A 70 13.06 9.56 9.03
C SER A 70 13.69 8.17 8.97
N GLN A 71 14.49 7.84 9.98
CA GLN A 71 15.07 6.50 10.15
C GLN A 71 14.01 5.42 10.38
N PHE A 72 12.79 5.81 10.78
CA PHE A 72 11.70 4.90 11.12
C PHE A 72 10.56 4.90 10.10
N GLN A 73 10.73 5.55 8.94
CA GLN A 73 9.65 5.68 7.95
C GLN A 73 9.00 4.35 7.56
N GLU A 74 9.78 3.28 7.43
CA GLU A 74 9.25 1.97 7.06
C GLU A 74 8.37 1.39 8.17
N ILE A 75 8.79 1.54 9.44
CA ILE A 75 8.06 1.04 10.60
C ILE A 75 6.77 1.85 10.79
N ASP A 76 6.88 3.17 10.81
CA ASP A 76 5.75 4.07 11.06
C ASP A 76 4.65 3.88 10.01
N CYS A 77 5.05 3.85 8.73
CA CYS A 77 4.08 3.67 7.65
C CYS A 77 3.53 2.23 7.59
N SER A 78 4.30 1.20 7.97
CA SER A 78 3.78 -0.18 8.07
C SER A 78 2.75 -0.33 9.20
N LEU A 79 2.98 0.30 10.35
CA LEU A 79 2.03 0.31 11.47
C LEU A 79 0.75 1.10 11.11
N SER A 80 0.91 2.24 10.43
CA SER A 80 -0.22 3.02 9.91
C SER A 80 -1.04 2.20 8.90
N ALA A 81 -0.38 1.50 7.98
CA ALA A 81 -1.00 0.61 7.02
C ALA A 81 -1.81 -0.50 7.68
N GLU A 82 -1.23 -1.19 8.68
CA GLU A 82 -1.93 -2.23 9.43
C GLU A 82 -3.18 -1.67 10.12
N ASN A 83 -3.08 -0.50 10.76
CA ASN A 83 -4.23 0.16 11.38
C ASN A 83 -5.35 0.47 10.37
N MET A 84 -4.99 0.92 9.14
CA MET A 84 -5.97 1.12 8.07
C MET A 84 -6.64 -0.19 7.64
N MET A 85 -5.88 -1.27 7.52
CA MET A 85 -6.41 -2.60 7.16
C MET A 85 -7.34 -3.15 8.25
N LEU A 86 -6.98 -3.00 9.53
CA LEU A 86 -7.83 -3.38 10.66
C LEU A 86 -9.13 -2.55 10.72
N ALA A 87 -9.04 -1.24 10.48
CA ALA A 87 -10.21 -0.37 10.42
C ALA A 87 -11.13 -0.74 9.24
N ALA A 88 -10.56 -1.00 8.06
CA ALA A 88 -11.31 -1.47 6.89
C ALA A 88 -12.04 -2.79 7.19
N HIS A 89 -11.36 -3.73 7.84
CA HIS A 89 -11.95 -5.00 8.24
C HIS A 89 -13.18 -4.80 9.14
N MET A 90 -13.09 -3.91 10.14
CA MET A 90 -14.23 -3.59 11.03
C MET A 90 -15.42 -3.01 10.25
N LEU A 91 -15.17 -2.29 9.16
CA LEU A 91 -16.19 -1.72 8.28
C LEU A 91 -16.70 -2.73 7.22
N GLY A 92 -16.24 -3.98 7.24
CA GLY A 92 -16.59 -4.98 6.24
C GLY A 92 -15.94 -4.75 4.87
N ILE A 93 -14.87 -3.95 4.82
CA ILE A 93 -14.06 -3.69 3.63
C ILE A 93 -12.87 -4.66 3.66
N GLY A 94 -12.62 -5.31 2.53
CA GLY A 94 -11.43 -6.14 2.33
C GLY A 94 -10.22 -5.26 1.99
N SER A 95 -9.06 -5.64 2.51
CA SER A 95 -7.80 -4.94 2.25
C SER A 95 -6.65 -5.91 2.01
N CYS A 96 -5.69 -5.53 1.18
CA CYS A 96 -4.51 -6.34 0.89
C CYS A 96 -3.26 -5.47 0.72
N TRP A 97 -2.20 -5.77 1.47
CA TRP A 97 -0.88 -5.21 1.24
C TRP A 97 -0.26 -5.81 -0.02
N ILE A 98 0.08 -4.97 -1.00
CA ILE A 98 0.57 -5.40 -2.30
C ILE A 98 2.11 -5.30 -2.34
N GLY A 99 2.79 -6.34 -1.85
CA GLY A 99 4.26 -6.32 -1.75
C GLY A 99 4.98 -6.22 -3.10
N SER A 100 4.33 -6.65 -4.19
CA SER A 100 4.91 -6.60 -5.54
C SER A 100 5.11 -5.17 -6.07
N THR A 101 4.44 -4.16 -5.51
CA THR A 101 4.63 -2.77 -5.94
C THR A 101 5.98 -2.19 -5.55
N LYS A 102 6.69 -2.79 -4.59
CA LYS A 102 8.04 -2.35 -4.20
C LYS A 102 9.00 -2.31 -5.39
N ALA A 103 8.85 -3.22 -6.36
CA ALA A 103 9.68 -3.24 -7.58
C ALA A 103 9.49 -1.99 -8.46
N ALA A 104 8.40 -1.25 -8.30
CA ALA A 104 8.09 -0.07 -9.10
C ALA A 104 8.49 1.25 -8.43
N TYR A 105 8.88 1.24 -7.15
CA TYR A 105 9.13 2.45 -6.36
C TYR A 105 10.35 3.24 -6.84
N ASP A 106 11.33 2.57 -7.44
CA ASP A 106 12.53 3.22 -7.96
C ASP A 106 12.33 3.83 -9.37
N ASN A 107 11.20 3.54 -10.04
CA ASN A 107 10.89 4.13 -11.34
C ASN A 107 10.36 5.57 -11.16
N LYS A 108 11.22 6.55 -11.45
CA LYS A 108 10.92 7.97 -11.28
C LYS A 108 9.82 8.46 -12.22
N GLU A 109 9.79 7.99 -13.47
CA GLU A 109 8.77 8.35 -14.46
C GLU A 109 7.38 7.88 -14.01
N LEU A 110 7.30 6.68 -13.43
CA LEU A 110 6.08 6.15 -12.85
C LEU A 110 5.67 6.93 -11.61
N MET A 111 6.61 7.14 -10.68
CA MET A 111 6.35 7.82 -9.42
C MET A 111 5.92 9.28 -9.61
N ALA A 112 6.38 9.94 -10.69
CA ALA A 112 5.93 11.29 -11.05
C ALA A 112 4.41 11.39 -11.27
N GLY A 113 3.75 10.29 -11.67
CA GLY A 113 2.30 10.23 -11.81
C GLY A 113 1.53 10.28 -10.49
N PHE A 114 2.17 9.93 -9.37
CA PHE A 114 1.54 9.86 -8.04
C PHE A 114 1.65 11.15 -7.24
N ARG A 115 2.36 12.17 -7.75
CA ARG A 115 2.51 13.48 -7.07
C ARG A 115 3.00 13.35 -5.62
N ILE A 116 3.95 12.45 -5.41
CA ILE A 116 4.64 12.27 -4.12
C ILE A 116 5.31 13.60 -3.75
N PRO A 117 5.08 14.15 -2.54
CA PRO A 117 5.73 15.39 -2.13
C PRO A 117 7.25 15.25 -2.05
N ASP A 118 7.96 16.36 -2.27
CA ASP A 118 9.42 16.39 -2.11
C ASP A 118 9.81 15.97 -0.68
N GLY A 119 10.84 15.14 -0.56
CA GLY A 119 11.29 14.58 0.72
C GLY A 119 10.49 13.37 1.20
N TYR A 120 9.57 12.84 0.38
CA TYR A 120 8.84 11.62 0.67
C TYR A 120 9.15 10.51 -0.35
N SER A 121 9.00 9.26 0.08
CA SER A 121 9.14 8.07 -0.75
C SER A 121 8.05 7.05 -0.45
N PRO A 122 7.60 6.26 -1.43
CA PRO A 122 6.62 5.22 -1.20
C PRO A 122 7.18 4.13 -0.29
N VAL A 123 6.38 3.71 0.70
CA VAL A 123 6.73 2.64 1.65
C VAL A 123 5.86 1.40 1.41
N GLY A 124 4.55 1.60 1.22
CA GLY A 124 3.58 0.51 1.13
C GLY A 124 2.45 0.83 0.17
N THR A 125 1.89 -0.18 -0.48
CA THR A 125 0.68 -0.04 -1.31
C THR A 125 -0.38 -1.00 -0.80
N ILE A 126 -1.60 -0.50 -0.59
CA ILE A 126 -2.71 -1.28 -0.06
C ILE A 126 -3.90 -1.15 -1.01
N ALA A 127 -4.45 -2.28 -1.43
CA ALA A 127 -5.71 -2.34 -2.18
C ALA A 127 -6.89 -2.45 -1.21
N PHE A 128 -7.98 -1.75 -1.49
CA PHE A 128 -9.23 -1.76 -0.71
C PHE A 128 -10.44 -2.00 -1.62
N GLY A 129 -11.36 -2.87 -1.19
CA GLY A 129 -12.57 -3.18 -1.93
C GLY A 129 -13.60 -3.97 -1.13
N HIS A 130 -14.79 -4.11 -1.68
CA HIS A 130 -15.78 -5.00 -1.09
C HIS A 130 -15.41 -6.45 -1.41
N PRO A 131 -15.24 -7.32 -0.40
CA PRO A 131 -14.84 -8.69 -0.61
C PRO A 131 -15.96 -9.47 -1.32
N VAL A 132 -15.63 -10.16 -2.40
CA VAL A 132 -16.55 -11.07 -3.12
C VAL A 132 -16.56 -12.47 -2.50
N GLU A 133 -15.56 -12.77 -1.69
CA GLU A 133 -15.40 -14.02 -0.95
C GLU A 133 -14.92 -13.72 0.48
N LYS A 134 -15.16 -14.65 1.40
CA LYS A 134 -14.64 -14.61 2.76
C LYS A 134 -13.83 -15.87 3.00
N PRO A 135 -12.53 -15.86 2.68
CA PRO A 135 -11.68 -17.03 2.91
C PRO A 135 -11.60 -17.32 4.41
N GLU A 136 -11.45 -18.60 4.75
CA GLU A 136 -11.09 -18.97 6.11
C GLU A 136 -9.71 -18.43 6.45
N ALA A 137 -9.53 -18.00 7.70
CA ALA A 137 -8.23 -17.54 8.15
C ALA A 137 -7.22 -18.69 8.06
N HIS A 138 -6.07 -18.44 7.44
CA HIS A 138 -4.99 -19.42 7.40
C HIS A 138 -4.52 -19.75 8.82
N ASP A 139 -4.17 -21.01 9.03
CA ASP A 139 -3.49 -21.45 10.24
C ASP A 139 -2.20 -20.65 10.42
N LYS A 140 -2.04 -20.05 11.60
CA LYS A 140 -0.80 -19.37 11.97
C LYS A 140 0.14 -20.38 12.60
N ASN A 141 1.40 -20.36 12.17
CA ASN A 141 2.46 -21.10 12.86
C ASN A 141 2.49 -20.68 14.35
N ALA A 142 2.75 -21.65 15.23
CA ALA A 142 2.94 -21.35 16.65
C ALA A 142 4.04 -20.30 16.83
N SER A 143 3.80 -19.29 17.65
CA SER A 143 4.78 -18.24 17.93
C SER A 143 5.96 -18.81 18.70
N ASN A 144 7.18 -18.54 18.22
CA ASN A 144 8.41 -18.87 18.93
C ASN A 144 8.62 -17.86 20.07
N VAL A 145 8.15 -18.20 21.28
CA VAL A 145 8.26 -17.33 22.46
C VAL A 145 9.33 -17.87 23.40
N THR A 146 10.39 -17.09 23.61
CA THR A 146 11.42 -17.36 24.62
C THR A 146 11.26 -16.40 25.79
N TRP A 147 10.88 -16.91 26.95
CA TRP A 147 10.81 -16.13 28.18
C TRP A 147 12.18 -16.11 28.85
N VAL A 148 12.83 -14.95 28.89
CA VAL A 148 14.05 -14.72 29.66
C VAL A 148 13.64 -14.10 31.00
N ARG A 149 14.06 -14.71 32.11
CA ARG A 149 13.88 -14.20 33.47
C ARG A 149 15.12 -13.46 33.94
#